data_AF-A0A7K4GKR6-F1
#
_entry.id   AF-A0A7K4GKR6-F1
#
_cell.length_a   1.000
_cell.length_b   1.000
_cell.length_c   1.000
_cell.angle_alpha   90.00
_cell.angle_beta   90.00
_cell.angle_gamma   90.00
#
_symmetry.space_group_name_H-M   'P 1'
#
loop_
_entity.id
_entity.type
_entity.pdbx_description
1 polymer ?
#
loop_
_entity_poly.entity_id
_entity_poly.type
_entity_poly.pdbx_seq_one_letter_code
_entity_poly.pdbx_strand_id
1 'polypeptide(L)'
;MIDQNNKYFWQVVTQFNRYMKSAIEGPNCIDPHICKGDCCSIKIDVPKVLAKEYIRRGYAEINDFIRSNTFSFQLRFSGKTGKCFLFDKEINGCSIHNSGIKPPQCWIYPTGFSNPEKKEIKCKKVSGWKIKYPKKAIKAEELLQTFILLCKIEAKKELKFIKKRLNNSDNTISQNKLFSLEEDLRRIAPSRLGGFKDLWEHIGLLPAEGFSLQTKKICLLYKKNCKYLVDNFINCPKICETIATKLVDFLQQNLLLYIKKNDSDINGEYPLYKLFTFKKMT
;
A
#
# COMPACT_ATOMS: atom_id res chain seq x y z
N MET A 1 19.21 18.76 -0.84
CA MET A 1 19.09 19.00 0.60
C MET A 1 18.54 17.73 1.26
N ILE A 2 19.30 17.08 2.15
CA ILE A 2 18.80 15.92 2.92
C ILE A 2 18.12 16.49 4.16
N ASP A 3 16.81 16.64 4.10
CA ASP A 3 15.98 17.04 5.23
C ASP A 3 15.88 15.87 6.22
N GLN A 4 16.82 15.79 7.15
CA GLN A 4 16.94 14.69 8.12
C GLN A 4 15.69 14.50 9.00
N ASN A 5 14.87 15.54 9.16
CA ASN A 5 13.68 15.54 10.02
C ASN A 5 12.37 15.67 9.24
N ASN A 6 12.40 15.60 7.91
CA ASN A 6 11.23 15.83 7.06
C ASN A 6 10.53 17.18 7.35
N LYS A 7 11.25 18.20 7.84
CA LYS A 7 10.72 19.54 8.14
C LYS A 7 10.06 20.17 6.92
N TYR A 8 10.70 20.08 5.77
CA TYR A 8 10.17 20.58 4.50
C TYR A 8 8.91 19.82 4.07
N PHE A 9 8.91 18.49 4.22
CA PHE A 9 7.71 17.69 3.96
C PHE A 9 6.53 18.15 4.83
N TRP A 10 6.75 18.32 6.13
CA TRP A 10 5.70 18.76 7.06
C TRP A 10 5.24 20.20 6.80
N GLN A 11 6.15 21.08 6.40
CA GLN A 11 5.80 22.43 5.95
C GLN A 11 4.87 22.38 4.73
N VAL A 12 5.20 21.57 3.73
CA VAL A 12 4.37 21.39 2.52
C VAL A 12 2.98 20.86 2.89
N VAL A 13 2.89 19.80 3.69
CA VAL A 13 1.61 19.21 4.13
C VAL A 13 0.77 20.23 4.91
N THR A 14 1.37 20.93 5.87
CA THR A 14 0.67 21.89 6.72
C THR A 14 0.17 23.09 5.92
N GLN A 15 1.02 23.64 5.04
CA GLN A 15 0.63 24.77 4.19
C GLN A 15 -0.44 24.36 3.19
N PHE A 16 -0.35 23.16 2.60
CA PHE A 16 -1.36 22.62 1.71
C PHE A 16 -2.72 22.54 2.42
N ASN A 17 -2.76 21.89 3.60
CA ASN A 17 -3.97 21.75 4.40
C ASN A 17 -4.57 23.12 4.76
N ARG A 18 -3.73 24.11 5.13
CA ARG A 18 -4.16 25.48 5.44
C ARG A 18 -4.75 26.20 4.23
N TYR A 19 -4.12 26.09 3.06
CA TYR A 19 -4.65 26.71 1.84
C TYR A 19 -5.95 26.04 1.43
N MET A 20 -6.01 24.71 1.40
CA MET A 20 -7.24 23.98 1.07
C MET A 20 -8.39 24.37 2.01
N LYS A 21 -8.20 24.32 3.32
CA LYS A 21 -9.24 24.69 4.30
C LYS A 21 -9.82 26.09 4.07
N SER A 22 -9.03 27.03 3.58
CA SER A 22 -9.49 28.41 3.35
C SER A 22 -9.90 28.71 1.91
N ALA A 23 -9.43 27.96 0.92
CA ALA A 23 -9.60 28.27 -0.51
C ALA A 23 -10.86 27.65 -1.12
N ILE A 24 -11.35 26.55 -0.56
CA ILE A 24 -12.49 25.79 -1.09
C ILE A 24 -13.65 25.75 -0.09
N GLU A 25 -14.86 25.79 -0.62
CA GLU A 25 -16.10 25.45 0.06
C GLU A 25 -16.59 24.12 -0.47
N GLY A 26 -17.16 23.30 0.39
CA GLY A 26 -17.79 22.06 -0.01
C GLY A 26 -18.74 21.56 1.07
N PRO A 27 -19.50 20.50 0.74
CA PRO A 27 -20.42 19.87 1.66
C PRO A 27 -19.69 19.38 2.91
N ASN A 28 -20.35 19.51 4.06
CA ASN A 28 -19.81 19.01 5.31
C ASN A 28 -19.80 17.46 5.30
N CYS A 29 -18.64 16.88 4.98
CA CYS A 29 -18.51 15.43 4.82
C CYS A 29 -18.79 14.61 6.08
N ILE A 30 -18.82 15.24 7.27
CA ILE A 30 -19.16 14.59 8.54
C ILE A 30 -20.66 14.67 8.87
N ASP A 31 -21.40 15.55 8.20
CA ASP A 31 -22.83 15.69 8.41
C ASP A 31 -23.56 14.48 7.79
N PRO A 32 -24.25 13.65 8.60
CA PRO A 32 -24.96 12.46 8.13
C PRO A 32 -26.13 12.81 7.20
N HIS A 33 -26.70 14.01 7.30
CA HIS A 33 -27.78 14.47 6.43
C HIS A 33 -27.27 14.91 5.05
N ILE A 34 -25.99 15.32 4.95
CA ILE A 34 -25.38 15.79 3.71
C ILE A 34 -24.61 14.67 3.01
N CYS A 35 -23.63 14.08 3.68
CA CYS A 35 -22.68 13.16 3.03
C CYS A 35 -22.91 11.69 3.38
N LYS A 36 -23.78 11.36 4.36
CA LYS A 36 -24.09 9.98 4.81
C LYS A 36 -22.84 9.10 5.03
N GLY A 37 -21.71 9.73 5.42
CA GLY A 37 -20.43 9.04 5.60
C GLY A 37 -19.74 8.58 4.31
N ASP A 38 -20.22 8.95 3.11
CA ASP A 38 -19.71 8.54 1.79
C ASP A 38 -18.50 9.31 1.27
N CYS A 39 -17.71 9.86 2.18
CA CYS A 39 -16.63 10.78 1.86
C CYS A 39 -15.41 10.16 1.17
N CYS A 40 -15.19 8.84 1.25
CA CYS A 40 -14.01 8.19 0.65
C CYS A 40 -14.30 6.78 0.14
N SER A 41 -14.46 6.61 -1.18
CA SER A 41 -14.54 5.29 -1.85
C SER A 41 -13.27 4.96 -2.65
N ILE A 42 -12.15 5.58 -2.33
CA ILE A 42 -10.90 5.50 -3.09
C ILE A 42 -9.77 4.95 -2.23
N LYS A 43 -8.83 4.27 -2.89
CA LYS A 43 -7.53 3.97 -2.29
C LYS A 43 -6.72 5.27 -2.23
N ILE A 44 -6.08 5.52 -1.10
CA ILE A 44 -5.29 6.73 -0.83
C ILE A 44 -3.86 6.29 -0.63
N ASP A 45 -2.95 6.77 -1.47
CA ASP A 45 -1.51 6.56 -1.33
C ASP A 45 -0.94 7.56 -0.31
N VAL A 46 -0.08 7.10 0.58
CA VAL A 46 0.56 7.94 1.60
C VAL A 46 2.02 7.58 1.79
N PRO A 47 2.92 8.59 1.80
CA PRO A 47 4.33 8.34 2.07
C PRO A 47 4.51 7.76 3.48
N LYS A 48 5.59 6.99 3.67
CA LYS A 48 5.98 6.39 4.95
C LYS A 48 6.11 7.42 6.05
N VAL A 49 6.60 8.63 5.76
CA VAL A 49 6.67 9.73 6.75
C VAL A 49 5.29 10.05 7.32
N LEU A 50 4.26 10.12 6.47
CA LEU A 50 2.90 10.40 6.90
C LEU A 50 2.28 9.20 7.64
N ALA A 51 2.50 7.98 7.12
CA ALA A 51 2.04 6.76 7.77
C ALA A 51 2.63 6.58 9.18
N LYS A 52 3.94 6.85 9.36
CA LYS A 52 4.59 6.85 10.67
C LYS A 52 3.98 7.86 11.64
N GLU A 53 3.60 9.03 11.16
CA GLU A 53 2.96 10.04 11.99
C GLU A 53 1.55 9.63 12.43
N TYR A 54 0.78 8.95 11.57
CA TYR A 54 -0.51 8.37 11.96
C TYR A 54 -0.35 7.34 13.07
N ILE A 55 0.64 6.45 12.96
CA ILE A 55 0.96 5.47 14.01
C ILE A 55 1.38 6.19 15.30
N ARG A 56 2.29 7.16 15.21
CA ARG A 56 2.81 7.92 16.37
C ARG A 56 1.70 8.64 17.13
N ARG A 57 0.67 9.13 16.44
CA ARG A 57 -0.47 9.84 17.04
C ARG A 57 -1.64 8.91 17.42
N GLY A 58 -1.52 7.60 17.22
CA GLY A 58 -2.57 6.63 17.57
C GLY A 58 -3.74 6.57 16.59
N TYR A 59 -3.60 7.09 15.37
CA TYR A 59 -4.66 7.01 14.35
C TYR A 59 -4.63 5.70 13.55
N ALA A 60 -3.54 4.94 13.61
CA ALA A 60 -3.32 3.77 12.76
C ALA A 60 -2.39 2.76 13.42
N GLU A 61 -2.49 1.51 13.01
CA GLU A 61 -1.47 0.49 13.24
C GLU A 61 -0.69 0.20 11.94
N ILE A 62 0.44 -0.51 12.04
CA ILE A 62 1.23 -0.91 10.86
C ILE A 62 0.37 -1.69 9.84
N ASN A 63 -0.56 -2.52 10.32
CA ASN A 63 -1.43 -3.36 9.48
C ASN A 63 -2.52 -2.56 8.73
N ASP A 64 -2.66 -1.27 9.03
CA ASP A 64 -3.54 -0.37 8.31
C ASP A 64 -2.93 0.19 7.02
N PHE A 65 -1.69 -0.18 6.70
CA PHE A 65 -0.99 0.26 5.50
C PHE A 65 -0.65 -0.91 4.58
N ILE A 66 -0.97 -0.75 3.30
CA ILE A 66 -0.61 -1.68 2.22
C ILE A 66 0.58 -1.07 1.49
N ARG A 67 1.62 -1.84 1.17
CA ARG A 67 2.74 -1.33 0.37
C ARG A 67 2.25 -0.83 -0.99
N SER A 68 2.80 0.28 -1.46
CA SER A 68 2.48 0.86 -2.78
C SER A 68 3.74 1.26 -3.52
N ASN A 69 3.67 1.21 -4.85
CA ASN A 69 4.72 1.69 -5.75
C ASN A 69 4.67 3.20 -6.00
N THR A 70 3.54 3.85 -5.67
CA THR A 70 3.31 5.26 -5.99
C THR A 70 3.85 6.16 -4.88
N PHE A 71 3.27 6.10 -3.67
CA PHE A 71 3.75 6.85 -2.50
C PHE A 71 4.11 5.92 -1.35
N SER A 72 4.97 4.92 -1.52
CA SER A 72 5.41 3.98 -0.46
C SER A 72 4.31 3.08 0.15
N PHE A 73 3.15 3.61 0.52
CA PHE A 73 2.01 2.90 1.09
C PHE A 73 0.68 3.39 0.53
N GLN A 74 -0.36 2.61 0.76
CA GLN A 74 -1.76 2.92 0.64
C GLN A 74 -2.45 2.70 1.97
N LEU A 75 -3.43 3.54 2.29
CA LEU A 75 -4.33 3.28 3.41
C LEU A 75 -5.16 2.03 3.10
N ARG A 76 -5.24 1.10 4.07
CA ARG A 76 -6.07 -0.10 3.97
C ARG A 76 -7.53 0.32 3.79
N PHE A 77 -8.15 -0.27 2.78
CA PHE A 77 -9.51 0.00 2.37
C PHE A 77 -10.35 -1.28 2.45
N SER A 78 -11.51 -1.19 3.09
CA SER A 78 -12.47 -2.29 3.17
C SER A 78 -13.39 -2.25 1.97
N GLY A 79 -13.31 -3.27 1.11
CA GLY A 79 -14.24 -3.44 -0.02
C GLY A 79 -15.70 -3.65 0.43
N LYS A 80 -15.92 -4.18 1.64
CA LYS A 80 -17.27 -4.41 2.20
C LYS A 80 -17.97 -3.11 2.59
N THR A 81 -17.24 -2.21 3.27
CA THR A 81 -17.82 -0.95 3.76
C THR A 81 -17.55 0.22 2.83
N GLY A 82 -16.62 0.05 1.89
CA GLY A 82 -16.14 1.11 1.03
C GLY A 82 -15.42 2.22 1.80
N LYS A 83 -14.78 1.93 2.95
CA LYS A 83 -14.10 2.92 3.81
C LYS A 83 -12.66 2.52 4.12
N CYS A 84 -11.81 3.51 4.39
CA CYS A 84 -10.48 3.29 4.99
C CYS A 84 -10.55 3.31 6.53
N PHE A 85 -9.46 2.88 7.19
CA PHE A 85 -9.38 2.78 8.65
C PHE A 85 -9.54 4.12 9.39
N LEU A 86 -9.33 5.25 8.71
CA LEU A 86 -9.52 6.59 9.29
C LEU A 86 -10.99 6.98 9.43
N PHE A 87 -11.93 6.17 8.93
CA PHE A 87 -13.35 6.45 9.11
C PHE A 87 -13.78 6.16 10.55
N ASP A 88 -14.32 7.18 11.19
CA ASP A 88 -14.84 7.15 12.56
C ASP A 88 -16.36 7.31 12.51
N LYS A 89 -17.06 6.34 13.08
CA LYS A 89 -18.52 6.28 13.10
C LYS A 89 -19.12 7.31 14.04
N GLU A 90 -18.45 7.67 15.14
CA GLU A 90 -18.99 8.58 16.15
C GLU A 90 -19.14 9.99 15.60
N ILE A 91 -18.14 10.44 14.85
CA ILE A 91 -18.18 11.72 14.14
C ILE A 91 -18.69 11.58 12.70
N ASN A 92 -19.09 10.37 12.28
CA ASN A 92 -19.53 10.03 10.93
C ASN A 92 -18.58 10.59 9.84
N GLY A 93 -17.27 10.44 10.06
CA GLY A 93 -16.26 11.27 9.43
C GLY A 93 -14.88 10.64 9.38
N CYS A 94 -13.89 11.45 9.03
CA CYS A 94 -12.49 11.04 9.07
C CYS A 94 -11.85 11.52 10.37
N SER A 95 -11.27 10.61 11.16
CA SER A 95 -10.67 10.92 12.47
C SER A 95 -9.57 12.00 12.40
N ILE A 96 -8.88 12.09 11.26
CA ILE A 96 -7.82 13.07 11.03
C ILE A 96 -8.30 14.38 10.39
N HIS A 97 -9.62 14.60 10.25
CA HIS A 97 -10.18 15.77 9.55
C HIS A 97 -9.63 17.11 10.06
N ASN A 98 -9.49 17.25 11.38
CA ASN A 98 -8.99 18.48 12.04
C ASN A 98 -7.53 18.42 12.49
N SER A 99 -6.81 17.35 12.14
CA SER A 99 -5.46 17.08 12.64
C SER A 99 -4.34 17.93 12.00
N GLY A 100 -4.64 18.58 10.87
CA GLY A 100 -3.66 19.29 10.03
C GLY A 100 -2.76 18.38 9.18
N ILE A 101 -2.88 17.06 9.30
CA ILE A 101 -2.07 16.05 8.60
C ILE A 101 -2.91 15.19 7.66
N LYS A 102 -4.05 15.71 7.18
CA LYS A 102 -4.89 15.03 6.19
C LYS A 102 -4.09 14.87 4.88
N PRO A 103 -4.08 13.67 4.26
CA PRO A 103 -3.32 13.47 3.04
C PRO A 103 -3.92 14.31 1.92
N PRO A 104 -3.12 14.86 0.99
CA PRO A 104 -3.65 15.72 -0.06
C PRO A 104 -4.76 15.08 -0.92
N GLN A 105 -4.65 13.79 -1.25
CA GLN A 105 -5.70 13.05 -1.98
C GLN A 105 -7.06 13.03 -1.24
N CYS A 106 -7.04 13.15 0.09
CA CYS A 106 -8.23 13.21 0.92
C CYS A 106 -8.94 14.58 0.85
N TRP A 107 -8.29 15.59 0.27
CA TRP A 107 -8.93 16.86 -0.11
C TRP A 107 -9.46 16.85 -1.55
N ILE A 108 -9.10 15.83 -2.34
CA ILE A 108 -9.13 15.90 -3.80
C ILE A 108 -9.74 14.61 -4.35
N TYR A 109 -11.06 14.57 -4.53
CA TYR A 109 -11.62 13.87 -5.70
C TYR A 109 -13.02 14.40 -6.08
N PRO A 110 -13.27 14.76 -7.36
CA PRO A 110 -12.35 14.90 -8.51
C PRO A 110 -12.10 16.39 -8.82
N THR A 111 -10.99 16.98 -8.38
CA THR A 111 -10.53 18.28 -8.93
C THR A 111 -9.18 18.10 -9.59
N GLY A 112 -9.15 18.16 -10.92
CA GLY A 112 -8.06 18.86 -11.58
C GLY A 112 -8.19 20.33 -11.16
N PHE A 113 -7.14 20.88 -10.55
CA PHE A 113 -7.20 22.21 -9.93
C PHE A 113 -7.26 23.37 -10.93
N SER A 114 -7.47 23.09 -12.21
CA SER A 114 -8.06 24.04 -13.13
C SER A 114 -9.59 23.99 -13.00
N ASN A 115 -10.16 25.04 -12.40
CA ASN A 115 -11.57 25.39 -12.56
C ASN A 115 -11.69 26.62 -13.48
N PRO A 116 -11.26 26.54 -14.75
CA PRO A 116 -11.24 27.69 -15.66
C PRO A 116 -12.64 28.27 -15.86
N GLU A 117 -13.68 27.45 -15.69
CA GLU A 117 -15.07 27.84 -15.86
C GLU A 117 -15.74 28.40 -14.58
N LYS A 118 -15.04 28.44 -13.44
CA LYS A 118 -15.59 28.83 -12.11
C LYS A 118 -16.86 28.05 -11.69
N LYS A 119 -17.09 26.85 -12.23
CA LYS A 119 -18.26 26.02 -11.92
C LYS A 119 -18.00 25.15 -10.68
N GLU A 120 -19.07 24.68 -10.03
CA GLU A 120 -18.96 23.73 -8.93
C GLU A 120 -18.32 22.41 -9.41
N ILE A 121 -17.30 21.94 -8.69
CA ILE A 121 -16.67 20.66 -9.00
C ILE A 121 -17.46 19.52 -8.36
N LYS A 122 -18.30 18.85 -9.14
CA LYS A 122 -19.25 17.84 -8.67
C LYS A 122 -18.56 16.71 -7.88
N CYS A 123 -18.92 16.57 -6.60
CA CYS A 123 -18.72 15.32 -5.86
C CYS A 123 -19.87 14.35 -6.21
N LYS A 124 -19.64 13.03 -6.15
CA LYS A 124 -20.59 12.00 -6.61
C LYS A 124 -22.00 12.03 -5.99
N LYS A 125 -22.26 12.79 -4.91
CA LYS A 125 -23.58 12.80 -4.22
C LYS A 125 -24.09 14.17 -3.74
N VAL A 126 -23.28 15.22 -3.74
CA VAL A 126 -23.59 16.53 -3.15
C VAL A 126 -23.00 17.65 -4.00
N SER A 127 -23.60 18.85 -3.93
CA SER A 127 -23.17 20.09 -4.59
C SER A 127 -21.65 20.19 -4.59
N GLY A 128 -21.10 20.58 -5.73
CA GLY A 128 -19.66 20.45 -5.95
C GLY A 128 -18.82 21.35 -5.06
N TRP A 129 -17.51 21.14 -5.07
CA TRP A 129 -16.58 22.05 -4.41
C TRP A 129 -16.55 23.39 -5.15
N LYS A 130 -16.62 24.50 -4.41
CA LYS A 130 -16.52 25.86 -4.93
C LYS A 130 -15.19 26.49 -4.50
N ILE A 131 -14.44 27.03 -5.45
CA ILE A 131 -13.21 27.78 -5.14
C ILE A 131 -13.60 29.21 -4.74
N LYS A 132 -13.43 29.55 -3.46
CA LYS A 132 -13.64 30.93 -2.94
C LYS A 132 -12.47 31.84 -3.29
N TYR A 133 -11.24 31.32 -3.21
CA TYR A 133 -10.02 32.11 -3.38
C TYR A 133 -9.07 31.47 -4.40
N PRO A 134 -9.20 31.79 -5.69
CA PRO A 134 -8.40 31.19 -6.77
C PRO A 134 -6.89 31.26 -6.55
N LYS A 135 -6.37 32.41 -6.09
CA LYS A 135 -4.92 32.57 -5.81
C LYS A 135 -4.41 31.59 -4.74
N LYS A 136 -5.23 31.25 -3.74
CA LYS A 136 -4.87 30.26 -2.72
C LYS A 136 -4.97 28.84 -3.25
N ALA A 137 -5.93 28.56 -4.14
CA ALA A 137 -6.06 27.27 -4.80
C ALA A 137 -4.84 26.97 -5.70
N ILE A 138 -4.35 27.96 -6.45
CA ILE A 138 -3.12 27.84 -7.26
C ILE A 138 -1.92 27.48 -6.38
N LYS A 139 -1.74 28.18 -5.26
CA LYS A 139 -0.67 27.84 -4.29
C LYS A 139 -0.82 26.43 -3.70
N ALA A 140 -2.05 25.98 -3.46
CA ALA A 140 -2.29 24.61 -3.00
C ALA A 140 -1.92 23.58 -4.08
N GLU A 141 -2.17 23.88 -5.35
CA GLU A 141 -1.77 23.03 -6.48
C GLU A 141 -0.23 22.92 -6.60
N GLU A 142 0.49 24.03 -6.47
CA GLU A 142 1.97 24.03 -6.44
C GLU A 142 2.53 23.15 -5.30
N LEU A 143 1.95 23.28 -4.11
CA LEU A 143 2.30 22.46 -2.95
C LEU A 143 1.92 20.98 -3.15
N LEU A 144 0.82 20.68 -3.84
CA LEU A 144 0.44 19.33 -4.20
C LEU A 144 1.50 18.70 -5.11
N GLN A 145 1.97 19.41 -6.14
CA GLN A 145 3.02 18.90 -7.02
C GLN A 145 4.32 18.65 -6.26
N THR A 146 4.65 19.54 -5.33
CA THR A 146 5.80 19.38 -4.44
C THR A 146 5.64 18.14 -3.54
N PHE A 147 4.46 17.96 -2.94
CA PHE A 147 4.15 16.77 -2.13
C PHE A 147 4.30 15.48 -2.95
N ILE A 148 3.72 15.43 -4.16
CA ILE A 148 3.79 14.28 -5.07
C ILE A 148 5.26 13.95 -5.39
N LEU A 149 6.07 14.96 -5.67
CA LEU A 149 7.50 14.78 -5.94
C LEU A 149 8.23 14.17 -4.74
N LEU A 150 8.01 14.72 -3.53
CA LEU A 150 8.63 14.21 -2.30
C LEU A 150 8.22 12.76 -2.04
N CYS A 151 6.95 12.41 -2.26
CA CYS A 151 6.47 11.04 -2.09
C CYS A 151 7.09 10.07 -3.09
N LYS A 152 7.23 10.46 -4.37
CA LYS A 152 7.92 9.64 -5.38
C LYS A 152 9.40 9.42 -5.05
N ILE A 153 10.09 10.44 -4.53
CA ILE A 153 11.48 10.33 -4.07
C ILE A 153 11.58 9.35 -2.89
N GLU A 154 10.65 9.44 -1.93
CA GLU A 154 10.60 8.53 -0.78
C GLU A 154 10.32 7.08 -1.22
N ALA A 155 9.34 6.86 -2.10
CA ALA A 155 9.03 5.54 -2.64
C ALA A 155 10.25 4.89 -3.30
N LYS A 156 10.99 5.65 -4.14
CA LYS A 156 12.25 5.18 -4.75
C LYS A 156 13.32 4.84 -3.70
N LYS A 157 13.39 5.56 -2.59
CA LYS A 157 14.31 5.24 -1.47
C LYS A 157 13.85 3.98 -0.75
N GLU A 158 12.57 3.82 -0.48
CA GLU A 158 11.99 2.65 0.18
C GLU A 158 12.23 1.35 -0.60
N LEU A 159 12.24 1.41 -1.94
CA LEU A 159 12.59 0.28 -2.79
C LEU A 159 14.04 -0.20 -2.61
N LYS A 160 14.98 0.68 -2.24
CA LYS A 160 16.37 0.26 -1.96
C LYS A 160 16.46 -0.71 -0.78
N PHE A 161 15.47 -0.68 0.12
CA PHE A 161 15.41 -1.58 1.28
C PHE A 161 14.79 -2.95 0.96
N ILE A 162 14.34 -3.22 -0.27
CA ILE A 162 13.79 -4.53 -0.63
C ILE A 162 14.77 -5.68 -0.34
N LYS A 163 16.08 -5.48 -0.59
CA LYS A 163 17.12 -6.46 -0.25
C LYS A 163 17.15 -6.77 1.25
N LYS A 164 16.96 -5.75 2.10
CA LYS A 164 16.91 -5.93 3.55
C LYS A 164 15.64 -6.68 3.98
N ARG A 165 14.51 -6.44 3.30
CA ARG A 165 13.24 -7.14 3.54
C ARG A 165 13.26 -8.59 3.05
N LEU A 166 14.03 -8.87 2.00
CA LEU A 166 14.33 -10.20 1.47
C LEU A 166 15.41 -10.96 2.26
N ASN A 167 15.98 -10.33 3.28
CA ASN A 167 17.03 -10.90 4.14
C ASN A 167 18.36 -11.19 3.42
N ASN A 168 18.75 -10.39 2.42
CA ASN A 168 20.08 -10.48 1.78
C ASN A 168 21.19 -9.79 2.61
N SER A 169 21.11 -9.74 3.95
CA SER A 169 22.16 -9.19 4.81
C SER A 169 22.50 -10.15 5.95
N ASP A 170 23.79 -10.35 6.21
CA ASP A 170 24.34 -11.35 7.14
C ASP A 170 24.15 -11.03 8.64
N ASN A 171 23.12 -10.26 9.01
CA ASN A 171 22.85 -9.94 10.42
C ASN A 171 21.77 -10.84 11.04
N THR A 172 21.81 -11.01 12.37
CA THR A 172 20.90 -11.85 13.15
C THR A 172 19.43 -11.51 12.95
N ILE A 173 19.11 -10.22 12.74
CA ILE A 173 17.73 -9.76 12.50
C ILE A 173 17.20 -10.31 11.16
N SER A 174 18.03 -10.35 10.12
CA SER A 174 17.67 -10.91 8.82
C SER A 174 17.48 -12.43 8.88
N GLN A 175 18.27 -13.15 9.67
CA GLN A 175 18.09 -14.59 9.88
C GLN A 175 16.74 -14.90 10.55
N ASN A 176 16.39 -14.17 11.61
CA ASN A 176 15.11 -14.34 12.31
C ASN A 176 13.89 -14.09 11.40
N LYS A 177 13.98 -13.13 10.48
CA LYS A 177 12.92 -12.84 9.51
C LYS A 177 12.78 -13.93 8.44
N LEU A 178 13.89 -14.52 8.00
CA LEU A 178 13.88 -15.60 7.01
C LEU A 178 13.25 -16.86 7.60
N PHE A 179 13.68 -17.20 8.81
CA PHE A 179 13.07 -18.26 9.60
C PHE A 179 11.57 -18.04 9.77
N SER A 180 11.13 -16.81 10.09
CA SER A 180 9.70 -16.48 10.19
C SER A 180 8.93 -16.73 8.88
N LEU A 181 9.49 -16.35 7.72
CA LEU A 181 8.83 -16.57 6.43
C LEU A 181 8.74 -18.06 6.08
N GLU A 182 9.79 -18.84 6.37
CA GLU A 182 9.76 -20.30 6.18
C GLU A 182 8.74 -20.97 7.12
N GLU A 183 8.66 -20.54 8.38
CA GLU A 183 7.63 -21.00 9.32
C GLU A 183 6.23 -20.68 8.82
N ASP A 184 6.01 -19.46 8.33
CA ASP A 184 4.71 -19.06 7.75
C ASP A 184 4.36 -19.93 6.54
N LEU A 185 5.32 -20.19 5.64
CA LEU A 185 5.14 -21.11 4.52
C LEU A 185 4.75 -22.51 5.00
N ARG A 186 5.38 -23.01 6.06
CA ARG A 186 5.11 -24.35 6.62
C ARG A 186 3.75 -24.45 7.34
N ARG A 187 3.08 -23.32 7.58
CA ARG A 187 1.73 -23.25 8.17
C ARG A 187 0.61 -23.14 7.13
N ILE A 188 0.91 -22.79 5.88
CA ILE A 188 -0.10 -22.65 4.83
C ILE A 188 -0.22 -23.95 4.00
N ALA A 189 -1.44 -24.28 3.59
CA ALA A 189 -1.67 -25.30 2.58
C ALA A 189 -1.08 -24.82 1.24
N PRO A 190 -0.34 -25.66 0.49
CA PRO A 190 0.30 -25.25 -0.77
C PRO A 190 -0.70 -24.73 -1.82
N SER A 191 -1.93 -25.24 -1.79
CA SER A 191 -3.04 -24.81 -2.66
C SER A 191 -3.56 -23.41 -2.32
N ARG A 192 -3.27 -22.87 -1.13
CA ARG A 192 -3.70 -21.54 -0.67
C ARG A 192 -2.61 -20.46 -0.83
N LEU A 193 -1.40 -20.83 -1.26
CA LEU A 193 -0.31 -19.87 -1.48
C LEU A 193 -0.41 -19.22 -2.87
N GLY A 194 -0.86 -17.96 -2.92
CA GLY A 194 -0.92 -17.16 -4.14
C GLY A 194 0.42 -16.53 -4.53
N GLY A 195 1.29 -16.28 -3.55
CA GLY A 195 2.65 -15.76 -3.73
C GLY A 195 3.15 -15.02 -2.51
N PHE A 196 3.80 -13.88 -2.75
CA PHE A 196 4.42 -13.09 -1.69
C PHE A 196 3.90 -11.66 -1.69
N LYS A 197 3.99 -11.00 -0.53
CA LYS A 197 3.55 -9.63 -0.35
C LYS A 197 4.62 -8.82 0.36
N ASP A 198 5.00 -7.68 -0.21
CA ASP A 198 5.86 -6.69 0.46
C ASP A 198 5.04 -6.01 1.56
N LEU A 199 5.40 -6.27 2.82
CA LEU A 199 4.78 -5.65 3.99
C LEU A 199 5.67 -4.51 4.49
N TRP A 200 5.37 -3.98 5.66
CA TRP A 200 5.99 -2.76 6.18
C TRP A 200 7.53 -2.85 6.35
N GLU A 201 8.05 -3.94 6.93
CA GLU A 201 9.52 -4.16 7.10
C GLU A 201 9.96 -5.60 6.72
N HIS A 202 9.10 -6.40 6.12
CA HIS A 202 9.39 -7.80 5.75
C HIS A 202 8.54 -8.24 4.56
N ILE A 203 8.88 -9.38 3.97
CA ILE A 203 8.02 -10.06 3.01
C ILE A 203 7.13 -11.08 3.74
N GLY A 204 5.84 -11.05 3.45
CA GLY A 204 4.87 -12.04 3.94
C GLY A 204 4.24 -12.86 2.82
N LEU A 205 3.25 -13.66 3.18
CA LEU A 205 2.52 -14.51 2.23
C LEU A 205 1.37 -13.74 1.58
N LEU A 206 1.20 -13.97 0.27
CA LEU A 206 0.00 -13.56 -0.46
C LEU A 206 -0.93 -14.78 -0.55
N PRO A 207 -2.14 -14.74 0.05
CA PRO A 207 -3.12 -15.79 -0.11
C PRO A 207 -3.62 -15.85 -1.56
N ALA A 208 -3.97 -17.04 -2.02
CA ALA A 208 -4.60 -17.21 -3.33
C ALA A 208 -6.08 -16.80 -3.30
N GLU A 209 -6.57 -16.18 -4.37
CA GLU A 209 -8.01 -15.89 -4.59
C GLU A 209 -8.82 -17.17 -4.94
N GLY A 210 -8.16 -18.33 -4.97
CA GLY A 210 -8.69 -19.66 -5.29
C GLY A 210 -7.64 -20.73 -4.98
N PHE A 211 -7.48 -21.73 -5.86
CA PHE A 211 -6.41 -22.72 -5.73
C PHE A 211 -5.17 -22.35 -6.56
N SER A 212 -4.02 -22.27 -5.90
CA SER A 212 -2.73 -22.05 -6.55
C SER A 212 -2.13 -23.34 -7.07
N LEU A 213 -2.07 -23.47 -8.40
CA LEU A 213 -1.38 -24.58 -9.07
C LEU A 213 0.13 -24.34 -9.26
N GLN A 214 0.62 -23.13 -9.01
CA GLN A 214 2.05 -22.81 -9.20
C GLN A 214 2.92 -23.52 -8.15
N THR A 215 2.44 -23.59 -6.91
CA THR A 215 3.12 -24.35 -5.84
C THR A 215 3.20 -25.85 -6.17
N LYS A 216 2.20 -26.41 -6.87
CA LYS A 216 2.24 -27.81 -7.36
C LYS A 216 3.43 -28.04 -8.28
N LYS A 217 3.74 -27.10 -9.19
CA LYS A 217 4.90 -27.19 -10.10
C LYS A 217 6.21 -27.30 -9.32
N ILE A 218 6.40 -26.49 -8.28
CA ILE A 218 7.60 -26.55 -7.42
C ILE A 218 7.69 -27.90 -6.70
N CYS A 219 6.57 -28.35 -6.13
CA CYS A 219 6.50 -29.64 -5.45
C CYS A 219 6.89 -30.79 -6.39
N LEU A 220 6.43 -30.78 -7.64
CA LEU A 220 6.80 -31.76 -8.66
C LEU A 220 8.29 -31.72 -9.03
N LEU A 221 8.93 -30.55 -8.96
CA LEU A 221 10.36 -30.43 -9.25
C LEU A 221 11.23 -31.01 -8.12
N TYR A 222 10.90 -30.70 -6.86
CA TYR A 222 11.80 -30.97 -5.73
C TYR A 222 11.34 -32.11 -4.79
N LYS A 223 10.10 -32.59 -4.91
CA LYS A 223 9.54 -33.65 -4.06
C LYS A 223 8.59 -34.58 -4.84
N LYS A 224 9.07 -35.17 -5.95
CA LYS A 224 8.31 -36.09 -6.81
C LYS A 224 7.58 -37.22 -6.06
N ASN A 225 8.16 -37.73 -4.98
CA ASN A 225 7.61 -38.84 -4.19
C ASN A 225 6.60 -38.39 -3.11
N CYS A 226 6.11 -37.14 -3.16
CA CYS A 226 5.10 -36.67 -2.22
C CYS A 226 3.74 -37.31 -2.52
N LYS A 227 3.17 -38.03 -1.54
CA LYS A 227 1.87 -38.72 -1.66
C LYS A 227 0.71 -37.81 -2.09
N TYR A 228 0.81 -36.49 -1.85
CA TYR A 228 -0.23 -35.54 -2.22
C TYR A 228 -0.12 -35.03 -3.66
N LEU A 229 0.97 -35.28 -4.41
CA LEU A 229 1.19 -34.61 -5.71
C LEU A 229 0.34 -35.16 -6.86
N VAL A 230 0.12 -36.46 -6.89
CA VAL A 230 -0.50 -37.15 -8.03
C VAL A 230 -2.01 -36.85 -8.04
N ASP A 231 -2.72 -37.23 -6.98
CA ASP A 231 -4.19 -37.19 -6.98
C ASP A 231 -4.81 -36.21 -5.99
N ASN A 232 -4.03 -35.65 -5.05
CA ASN A 232 -4.62 -35.01 -3.87
C ASN A 232 -3.95 -33.70 -3.42
N PHE A 233 -3.39 -32.94 -4.37
CA PHE A 233 -2.57 -31.76 -4.05
C PHE A 233 -3.36 -30.70 -3.29
N ILE A 234 -4.65 -30.56 -3.65
CA ILE A 234 -5.58 -29.61 -3.04
C ILE A 234 -5.71 -29.87 -1.53
N ASN A 235 -5.68 -31.13 -1.12
CA ASN A 235 -5.84 -31.56 0.27
C ASN A 235 -4.51 -31.74 1.00
N CYS A 236 -3.37 -31.38 0.40
CA CYS A 236 -2.12 -31.29 1.13
C CYS A 236 -2.27 -30.22 2.23
N PRO A 237 -2.09 -30.56 3.51
CA PRO A 237 -2.41 -29.62 4.60
C PRO A 237 -1.35 -28.54 4.79
N LYS A 238 -0.09 -28.81 4.42
CA LYS A 238 1.02 -27.89 4.65
C LYS A 238 2.15 -28.04 3.64
N ILE A 239 2.86 -26.95 3.39
CA ILE A 239 4.13 -26.98 2.66
C ILE A 239 5.20 -27.64 3.55
N CYS A 240 5.98 -28.57 2.99
CA CYS A 240 7.10 -29.17 3.72
C CYS A 240 8.34 -28.28 3.67
N GLU A 241 9.25 -28.48 4.63
CA GLU A 241 10.48 -27.70 4.78
C GLU A 241 11.27 -27.56 3.48
N THR A 242 11.53 -28.66 2.77
CA THR A 242 12.23 -28.63 1.48
C THR A 242 11.61 -27.66 0.48
N ILE A 243 10.28 -27.61 0.40
CA ILE A 243 9.58 -26.74 -0.54
C ILE A 243 9.54 -25.30 -0.03
N ALA A 244 9.41 -25.10 1.29
CA ALA A 244 9.46 -23.76 1.90
C ALA A 244 10.81 -23.09 1.62
N THR A 245 11.93 -23.77 1.89
CA THR A 245 13.27 -23.27 1.60
C THR A 245 13.45 -22.97 0.10
N LYS A 246 13.01 -23.88 -0.78
CA LYS A 246 13.11 -23.65 -2.25
C LYS A 246 12.28 -22.47 -2.73
N LEU A 247 11.13 -22.21 -2.10
CA LEU A 247 10.30 -21.04 -2.38
C LEU A 247 10.99 -19.73 -1.95
N VAL A 248 11.63 -19.73 -0.78
CA VAL A 248 12.41 -18.58 -0.29
C VAL A 248 13.64 -18.33 -1.16
N ASP A 249 14.41 -19.38 -1.48
CA ASP A 249 15.54 -19.32 -2.41
C ASP A 249 15.12 -18.68 -3.75
N PHE A 250 14.02 -19.19 -4.31
CA PHE A 250 13.46 -18.69 -5.56
C PHE A 250 13.09 -17.21 -5.47
N LEU A 251 12.45 -16.80 -4.39
CA LEU A 251 12.08 -15.40 -4.17
C LEU A 251 13.32 -14.49 -4.08
N GLN A 252 14.32 -14.87 -3.28
CA GLN A 252 15.54 -14.08 -3.08
C GLN A 252 16.32 -13.87 -4.38
N GLN A 253 16.36 -14.90 -5.22
CA GLN A 253 17.05 -14.85 -6.52
C GLN A 253 16.31 -13.99 -7.55
N ASN A 254 14.98 -13.99 -7.53
CA ASN A 254 14.18 -13.44 -8.63
C ASN A 254 13.52 -12.09 -8.31
N LEU A 255 13.15 -11.80 -7.06
CA LEU A 255 12.27 -10.66 -6.76
C LEU A 255 12.91 -9.31 -7.11
N LEU A 256 14.19 -9.10 -6.78
CA LEU A 256 14.86 -7.85 -7.10
C LEU A 256 14.97 -7.63 -8.62
N LEU A 257 15.25 -8.69 -9.37
CA LEU A 257 15.32 -8.63 -10.83
C LEU A 257 13.93 -8.37 -11.42
N TYR A 258 12.90 -9.01 -10.86
CA TYR A 258 11.50 -8.81 -11.24
C TYR A 258 11.10 -7.34 -11.07
N ILE A 259 11.36 -6.76 -9.90
CA ILE A 259 11.04 -5.36 -9.58
C ILE A 259 11.82 -4.40 -10.49
N LYS A 260 13.08 -4.69 -10.81
CA LYS A 260 13.85 -3.84 -11.73
C LYS A 260 13.28 -3.82 -13.15
N LYS A 261 12.69 -4.93 -13.61
CA LYS A 261 12.14 -5.06 -14.97
C LYS A 261 10.70 -4.57 -15.07
N ASN A 262 9.88 -4.83 -14.06
CA ASN A 262 8.43 -4.63 -14.11
C ASN A 262 7.91 -3.57 -13.12
N ASP A 263 8.82 -2.84 -12.47
CA ASP A 263 8.55 -2.04 -11.27
C ASP A 263 7.94 -2.86 -10.12
N SER A 264 7.70 -2.20 -8.98
CA SER A 264 6.95 -2.81 -7.89
C SER A 264 5.46 -2.78 -8.17
N ASP A 265 4.76 -3.81 -7.70
CA ASP A 265 3.30 -3.88 -7.79
C ASP A 265 2.63 -2.78 -6.95
N ILE A 266 1.48 -2.28 -7.43
CA ILE A 266 0.72 -1.19 -6.82
C ILE A 266 0.19 -1.52 -5.40
N ASN A 267 0.08 -2.80 -5.05
CA ASN A 267 -0.31 -3.27 -3.72
C ASN A 267 0.83 -4.07 -3.03
N GLY A 268 2.05 -4.02 -3.59
CA GLY A 268 3.19 -4.80 -3.13
C GLY A 268 3.00 -6.31 -3.30
N GLU A 269 2.16 -6.74 -4.24
CA GLU A 269 1.84 -8.16 -4.42
C GLU A 269 2.71 -8.78 -5.51
N TYR A 270 3.31 -9.93 -5.19
CA TYR A 270 4.14 -10.71 -6.10
C TYR A 270 3.57 -12.12 -6.27
N PRO A 271 2.53 -12.29 -7.10
CA PRO A 271 1.94 -13.59 -7.37
C PRO A 271 2.96 -14.57 -7.94
N LEU A 272 2.88 -15.85 -7.53
CA LEU A 272 3.77 -16.89 -8.03
C LEU A 272 3.74 -16.99 -9.54
N TYR A 273 2.57 -16.90 -10.18
CA TYR A 273 2.49 -17.05 -11.63
C TYR A 273 3.31 -15.96 -12.35
N LYS A 274 3.30 -14.70 -11.87
CA LYS A 274 4.12 -13.62 -12.44
C LYS A 274 5.61 -13.86 -12.22
N LEU A 275 5.99 -14.27 -11.01
CA LEU A 275 7.40 -14.58 -10.68
C LEU A 275 7.93 -15.76 -11.50
N PHE A 276 7.10 -16.79 -11.72
CA PHE A 276 7.43 -17.97 -12.51
C PHE A 276 7.58 -17.66 -14.00
N THR A 277 6.69 -16.84 -14.56
CA THR A 277 6.83 -16.38 -15.95
C THR A 277 8.05 -15.49 -16.14
N PHE A 278 8.41 -14.71 -15.12
CA PHE A 278 9.61 -13.89 -15.17
C PHE A 278 10.92 -14.69 -15.09
N LYS A 279 10.87 -15.87 -14.46
CA LYS A 279 12.03 -16.66 -14.05
C LYS A 279 13.14 -16.56 -15.10
N LYS A 280 14.30 -16.11 -14.64
CA LYS A 280 15.53 -15.99 -15.44
C LYS A 280 15.59 -17.24 -16.33
N MET A 281 15.53 -17.04 -17.65
CA MET A 281 16.02 -18.04 -18.60
C MET A 281 17.50 -18.20 -18.26
N THR A 282 17.79 -19.11 -17.34
CA THR A 282 19.10 -19.69 -17.09
C THR A 282 18.96 -21.14 -17.42
#